data_AF-A0A7G5GTI2-F1
#
_entry.id   AF-A0A7G5GTI2-F1
#
_cell.length_a   1.000
_cell.length_b   1.000
_cell.length_c   1.000
_cell.angle_alpha   90.00
_cell.angle_beta   90.00
_cell.angle_gamma   90.00
#
_symmetry.space_group_name_H-M   'P 1'
#
loop_
_entity.id
_entity.type
_entity.pdbx_description
1 polymer ?
#
loop_
_entity_poly.entity_id
_entity_poly.type
_entity_poly.pdbx_seq_one_letter_code
_entity_poly.pdbx_strand_id
1 'polypeptide(L)'
;MRIHTALAGLFCLLLLASCTKNEDVTLIRFDQQLFAGKSPDQIKTLLNQNPAIAQLYFNANGAGNDTALVHELTNRVNNPALNELNAQVQGEFGDMTDLRSQLAQAFTNIKKDFPDFHSPKVVTVMTGFLGPDLVVTDSLIVIGLDYFAGPKAKYRPQGPEYPQYILRRYAKEYIVPAIVFAISDKFNATNRTDQTMLADMVYYGKGYIFTKTMLPDVGGEPIADSLVIGYSDKQLTQTFNAQDIVWGHFIDNQLLYQTNPAIKQRYLNERPFTAEIGPDCPGAIGRWVGWRIVGRYHDEHTGVSIADLMRNADARQIFEQSGYKGQP
;
A
#
# COMPACT_ATOMS: atom_id res chain seq x y z
N MET A 1 -34.01 54.66 26.29
CA MET A 1 -33.87 54.63 24.82
C MET A 1 -32.39 54.46 24.52
N ARG A 2 -31.97 53.24 24.18
CA ARG A 2 -30.60 52.84 23.83
C ARG A 2 -30.56 52.60 22.33
N ILE A 3 -29.56 53.12 21.62
CA ILE A 3 -29.13 52.57 20.33
C ILE A 3 -27.60 52.51 20.35
N HIS A 4 -27.09 51.29 20.31
CA HIS A 4 -25.67 50.95 20.29
C HIS A 4 -25.10 51.07 18.88
N THR A 5 -23.91 51.63 18.80
CA THR A 5 -23.01 51.67 17.64
C THR A 5 -22.60 50.26 17.22
N ALA A 6 -22.80 49.92 15.94
CA ALA A 6 -22.38 48.68 15.33
C ALA A 6 -20.90 48.74 14.93
N LEU A 7 -20.09 47.83 15.49
CA LEU A 7 -18.70 47.61 15.10
C LEU A 7 -18.70 46.46 14.08
N ALA A 8 -18.45 46.76 12.81
CA ALA A 8 -18.25 45.75 11.76
C ALA A 8 -16.80 45.24 11.83
N GLY A 9 -16.60 44.05 12.39
CA GLY A 9 -15.32 43.35 12.36
C GLY A 9 -15.21 42.51 11.08
N LEU A 10 -14.35 42.94 10.15
CA LEU A 10 -13.96 42.19 8.97
C LEU A 10 -12.96 41.09 9.39
N PHE A 11 -13.44 39.87 9.57
CA PHE A 11 -12.59 38.71 9.87
C PHE A 11 -12.02 38.17 8.56
N CYS A 12 -10.85 38.68 8.15
CA CYS A 12 -10.08 38.07 7.08
C CYS A 12 -9.54 36.71 7.54
N LEU A 13 -10.17 35.63 7.09
CA LEU A 13 -9.58 34.30 7.10
C LEU A 13 -8.37 34.30 6.16
N LEU A 14 -7.18 34.42 6.74
CA LEU A 14 -5.92 34.11 6.07
C LEU A 14 -5.85 32.60 5.85
N LEU A 15 -6.24 32.14 4.66
CA LEU A 15 -5.85 30.82 4.14
C LEU A 15 -4.34 30.85 3.92
N LEU A 16 -3.58 30.47 4.94
CA LEU A 16 -2.17 30.14 4.79
C LEU A 16 -2.09 28.83 4.00
N ALA A 17 -2.04 28.94 2.67
CA ALA A 17 -1.51 27.88 1.83
C ALA A 17 -0.01 27.76 2.17
N SER A 18 0.32 26.91 3.15
CA SER A 18 1.70 26.52 3.40
C SER A 18 2.19 25.77 2.18
N CYS A 19 2.92 26.43 1.28
CA CYS A 19 3.72 25.78 0.24
C CYS A 19 4.84 24.98 0.93
N THR A 20 4.48 23.82 1.47
CA THR A 20 5.47 22.84 1.90
C THR A 20 6.11 22.30 0.63
N LYS A 21 7.42 22.47 0.48
CA LYS A 21 8.16 21.90 -0.64
C LYS A 21 8.07 20.38 -0.53
N ASN A 22 7.59 19.73 -1.60
CA ASN A 22 7.54 18.27 -1.63
C ASN A 22 8.94 17.65 -1.54
N GLU A 23 9.02 16.47 -0.93
CA GLU A 23 10.18 15.60 -0.92
C GLU A 23 10.67 15.32 -2.35
N ASP A 24 11.98 15.29 -2.54
CA ASP A 24 12.57 14.93 -3.84
C ASP A 24 12.73 13.41 -3.93
N VAL A 25 11.86 12.78 -4.71
CA VAL A 25 11.94 11.34 -4.98
C VAL A 25 12.98 11.08 -6.06
N THR A 26 14.08 10.44 -5.65
CA THR A 26 15.07 9.88 -6.58
C THR A 26 14.51 8.62 -7.22
N LEU A 27 14.15 8.68 -8.50
CA LEU A 27 13.62 7.56 -9.28
C LEU A 27 14.66 7.07 -10.30
N ILE A 28 15.02 5.79 -10.23
CA ILE A 28 15.96 5.13 -11.13
C ILE A 28 15.18 4.20 -12.06
N ARG A 29 15.31 4.45 -13.37
CA ARG A 29 14.73 3.64 -14.46
C ARG A 29 15.62 2.43 -14.77
N PHE A 30 15.75 1.50 -13.82
CA PHE A 30 16.53 0.27 -14.03
C PHE A 30 15.89 -0.61 -15.11
N ASP A 31 14.56 -0.57 -15.24
CA ASP A 31 13.80 -1.15 -16.35
C ASP A 31 14.36 -0.76 -17.72
N GLN A 32 14.60 0.54 -17.95
CA GLN A 32 15.14 1.03 -19.23
C GLN A 32 16.62 0.66 -19.41
N GLN A 33 17.42 0.77 -18.35
CA GLN A 33 18.84 0.39 -18.38
C GLN A 33 19.02 -1.10 -18.67
N LEU A 34 18.17 -1.94 -18.08
CA LEU A 34 18.17 -3.39 -18.27
C LEU A 34 17.83 -3.73 -19.72
N PHE A 35 16.75 -3.17 -20.27
CA PHE A 35 16.36 -3.45 -21.66
C PHE A 35 17.31 -2.87 -22.71
N ALA A 36 18.12 -1.86 -22.36
CA ALA A 36 19.20 -1.36 -23.19
C ALA A 36 20.43 -2.29 -23.21
N GLY A 37 20.68 -3.05 -22.14
CA GLY A 37 21.73 -4.06 -22.09
C GLY A 37 21.33 -5.28 -22.92
N LYS A 38 22.05 -5.57 -24.00
CA LYS A 38 21.75 -6.71 -24.90
C LYS A 38 22.74 -7.86 -24.80
N SER A 39 23.91 -7.65 -24.19
CA SER A 39 24.94 -8.68 -24.00
C SER A 39 25.14 -9.05 -22.52
N PRO A 40 25.67 -10.26 -22.23
CA PRO A 40 25.99 -10.67 -20.86
C PRO A 40 26.91 -9.69 -20.13
N ASP A 41 27.91 -9.12 -20.81
CA ASP A 41 28.86 -8.16 -20.20
C ASP A 41 28.17 -6.85 -19.79
N GLN A 42 27.21 -6.38 -20.59
CA GLN A 42 26.42 -5.18 -20.25
C GLN A 42 25.52 -5.45 -19.04
N ILE A 43 24.84 -6.60 -19.02
CA ILE A 43 23.99 -7.01 -17.88
C ILE A 43 24.83 -7.18 -16.61
N LYS A 44 25.99 -7.84 -16.70
CA LYS A 44 26.94 -7.97 -15.59
C LYS A 44 27.37 -6.61 -15.06
N THR A 45 27.73 -5.68 -15.96
CA THR A 45 28.13 -4.32 -15.59
C THR A 45 27.00 -3.59 -14.87
N LEU A 46 25.78 -3.68 -15.39
CA LEU A 46 24.60 -3.06 -14.81
C LEU A 46 24.31 -3.59 -13.39
N LEU A 47 24.37 -4.92 -13.19
CA LEU A 47 24.19 -5.52 -11.87
C LEU A 47 25.28 -5.08 -10.88
N ASN A 48 26.54 -5.01 -11.32
CA ASN A 48 27.65 -4.56 -10.48
C ASN A 48 27.56 -3.08 -10.09
N GLN A 49 26.97 -2.24 -10.95
CA GLN A 49 26.68 -0.84 -10.62
C GLN A 49 25.48 -0.70 -9.66
N ASN A 50 24.65 -1.73 -9.55
CA ASN A 50 23.43 -1.74 -8.76
C ASN A 50 23.34 -2.96 -7.81
N PRO A 51 24.33 -3.18 -6.91
CA PRO A 51 24.41 -4.39 -6.10
C PRO A 51 23.22 -4.54 -5.14
N ALA A 52 22.65 -3.42 -4.66
CA ALA A 52 21.46 -3.45 -3.80
C ALA A 52 20.22 -3.99 -4.55
N ILE A 53 20.06 -3.67 -5.84
CA ILE A 53 18.97 -4.23 -6.66
C ILE A 53 19.21 -5.72 -6.88
N ALA A 54 20.44 -6.11 -7.21
CA ALA A 54 20.81 -7.52 -7.38
C ALA A 54 20.50 -8.35 -6.13
N GLN A 55 20.85 -7.85 -4.94
CA GLN A 55 20.59 -8.54 -3.69
C GLN A 55 19.11 -8.52 -3.30
N LEU A 56 18.47 -7.34 -3.24
CA LEU A 56 17.14 -7.21 -2.66
C LEU A 56 16.01 -7.70 -3.58
N TYR A 57 16.18 -7.58 -4.90
CA TYR A 57 15.16 -7.98 -5.85
C TYR A 57 15.40 -9.38 -6.43
N PHE A 58 16.66 -9.69 -6.79
CA PHE A 58 17.01 -10.95 -7.43
C PHE A 58 17.61 -11.99 -6.48
N ASN A 59 17.83 -11.64 -5.19
CA ASN A 59 18.48 -12.50 -4.20
C ASN A 59 19.92 -12.94 -4.60
N ALA A 60 20.61 -12.11 -5.39
CA ALA A 60 21.96 -12.40 -5.89
C ALA A 60 23.05 -11.73 -5.04
N ASN A 61 23.64 -12.50 -4.13
CA ASN A 61 24.70 -12.04 -3.22
C ASN A 61 26.04 -11.70 -3.89
N GLY A 62 26.21 -12.05 -5.18
CA GLY A 62 27.39 -11.76 -5.98
C GLY A 62 27.16 -10.75 -7.11
N ALA A 63 25.98 -10.13 -7.20
CA ALA A 63 25.57 -9.26 -8.29
C ALA A 63 25.90 -9.86 -9.67
N GLY A 64 26.73 -9.18 -10.48
CA GLY A 64 27.12 -9.65 -11.81
C GLY A 64 28.04 -10.89 -11.83
N ASN A 65 28.46 -11.40 -10.66
CA ASN A 65 29.14 -12.69 -10.56
C ASN A 65 28.17 -13.88 -10.50
N ASP A 66 26.87 -13.63 -10.34
CA ASP A 66 25.84 -14.65 -10.54
C ASP A 66 25.62 -14.87 -12.04
N THR A 67 26.36 -15.84 -12.60
CA THR A 67 26.33 -16.13 -14.04
C THR A 67 24.97 -16.65 -14.50
N ALA A 68 24.20 -17.31 -13.62
CA ALA A 68 22.86 -17.78 -13.92
C ALA A 68 21.90 -16.61 -14.06
N LEU A 69 21.93 -15.65 -13.13
CA LEU A 69 21.14 -14.42 -13.22
C LEU A 69 21.52 -13.59 -14.45
N VAL A 70 22.81 -13.40 -14.73
CA VAL A 70 23.27 -12.65 -15.90
C VAL A 70 22.75 -13.30 -17.19
N HIS A 71 22.84 -14.62 -17.31
CA HIS A 71 22.32 -15.35 -18.46
C HIS A 71 20.80 -15.23 -18.59
N GLU A 72 20.06 -15.41 -17.49
CA GLU A 72 18.60 -15.31 -17.47
C GLU A 72 18.12 -13.91 -17.88
N LEU A 73 18.70 -12.86 -17.31
CA LEU A 73 18.36 -11.48 -17.67
C LEU A 73 18.74 -11.16 -19.12
N THR A 74 19.88 -11.67 -19.60
CA THR A 74 20.28 -11.52 -21.02
C THR A 74 19.27 -12.18 -21.96
N ASN A 75 18.78 -13.37 -21.62
CA ASN A 75 17.76 -14.04 -22.42
C ASN A 75 16.44 -13.28 -22.41
N ARG A 76 16.05 -12.73 -21.26
CA ARG A 76 14.80 -11.98 -21.10
C ARG A 76 14.77 -10.70 -21.91
N VAL A 77 15.81 -9.87 -21.84
CA VAL A 77 15.89 -8.60 -22.59
C VAL A 77 15.98 -8.78 -24.11
N ASN A 78 16.35 -9.99 -24.56
CA ASN A 78 16.37 -10.38 -25.97
C ASN A 78 15.12 -11.16 -26.41
N ASN A 79 14.20 -11.49 -25.49
CA ASN A 79 12.97 -12.21 -25.81
C ASN A 79 11.96 -11.28 -26.51
N PRO A 80 11.44 -11.63 -27.71
CA PRO A 80 10.50 -10.76 -28.44
C PRO A 80 9.20 -10.44 -27.68
N ALA A 81 8.62 -11.41 -26.96
CA ALA A 81 7.40 -11.20 -26.19
C ALA A 81 7.62 -10.24 -25.02
N LEU A 82 8.78 -10.33 -24.36
CA LEU A 82 9.13 -9.39 -23.28
C LEU A 82 9.48 -8.00 -23.80
N ASN A 83 10.02 -7.87 -25.02
CA ASN A 83 10.17 -6.56 -25.66
C ASN A 83 8.80 -5.93 -25.99
N GLU A 84 7.80 -6.71 -26.41
CA GLU A 84 6.42 -6.23 -26.60
C GLU A 84 5.79 -5.79 -25.27
N LEU A 85 5.93 -6.61 -24.20
CA LEU A 85 5.47 -6.24 -22.87
C LEU A 85 6.17 -4.98 -22.35
N ASN A 86 7.48 -4.85 -22.55
CA ASN A 86 8.21 -3.65 -22.15
C ASN A 86 7.65 -2.42 -22.88
N ALA A 87 7.41 -2.49 -24.19
CA ALA A 87 6.81 -1.37 -24.92
C ALA A 87 5.42 -0.99 -24.36
N GLN A 88 4.58 -1.97 -24.01
CA GLN A 88 3.30 -1.73 -23.35
C GLN A 88 3.48 -1.04 -21.99
N VAL A 89 4.40 -1.53 -21.15
CA VAL A 89 4.72 -0.94 -19.84
C VAL A 89 5.22 0.50 -19.99
N GLN A 90 6.14 0.76 -20.91
CA GLN A 90 6.63 2.12 -21.17
C GLN A 90 5.48 3.06 -21.59
N GLY A 91 4.53 2.57 -22.39
CA GLY A 91 3.34 3.34 -22.79
C GLY A 91 2.39 3.64 -21.63
N GLU A 92 2.18 2.70 -20.71
CA GLU A 92 1.27 2.87 -19.56
C GLU A 92 1.81 3.87 -18.53
N PHE A 93 3.13 3.86 -18.30
CA PHE A 93 3.78 4.66 -17.26
C PHE A 93 4.42 5.96 -17.76
N GLY A 94 4.65 6.09 -19.07
CA GLY A 94 5.25 7.27 -19.67
C GLY A 94 6.58 7.69 -19.05
N ASP A 95 6.65 8.96 -18.65
CA ASP A 95 7.84 9.59 -18.06
C ASP A 95 7.94 9.40 -16.53
N MET A 96 7.00 8.67 -15.92
CA MET A 96 6.88 8.48 -14.46
C MET A 96 6.51 9.73 -13.65
N THR A 97 6.12 10.82 -14.30
CA THR A 97 5.79 12.07 -13.60
C THR A 97 4.67 11.87 -12.56
N ASP A 98 3.61 11.15 -12.93
CA ASP A 98 2.48 10.88 -12.02
C ASP A 98 2.91 10.05 -10.81
N LEU A 99 3.63 8.96 -11.05
CA LEU A 99 4.14 8.07 -9.98
C LEU A 99 5.09 8.82 -9.05
N ARG A 100 6.05 9.58 -9.62
CA ARG A 100 7.02 10.37 -8.85
C ARG A 100 6.32 11.44 -8.02
N SER A 101 5.33 12.13 -8.59
CA SER A 101 4.57 13.18 -7.89
C SER A 101 3.76 12.62 -6.73
N GLN A 102 3.06 11.51 -6.92
CA GLN A 102 2.27 10.87 -5.87
C GLN A 102 3.16 10.37 -4.72
N LEU A 103 4.30 9.73 -5.04
CA LEU A 103 5.27 9.32 -4.03
C LEU A 103 5.87 10.51 -3.28
N ALA A 104 6.23 11.58 -3.99
CA ALA A 104 6.79 12.79 -3.38
C ALA A 104 5.82 13.42 -2.38
N GLN A 105 4.54 13.52 -2.74
CA GLN A 105 3.51 14.03 -1.85
C GLN A 105 3.30 13.10 -0.64
N ALA A 106 3.18 11.79 -0.86
CA ALA A 106 3.03 10.83 0.22
C ALA A 106 4.21 10.87 1.21
N PHE A 107 5.44 10.91 0.70
CA PHE A 107 6.64 11.00 1.53
C PHE A 107 6.73 12.32 2.30
N THR A 108 6.25 13.42 1.71
CA THR A 108 6.15 14.71 2.39
C THR A 108 5.18 14.64 3.58
N ASN A 109 4.02 14.02 3.37
CA ASN A 109 3.02 13.82 4.42
C ASN A 109 3.58 12.92 5.54
N ILE A 110 4.27 11.83 5.19
CA ILE A 110 4.93 10.97 6.18
C ILE A 110 5.98 11.76 6.96
N LYS A 111 6.84 12.53 6.30
CA LYS A 111 7.89 13.32 6.95
C LYS A 111 7.34 14.36 7.92
N LYS A 112 6.18 14.95 7.61
CA LYS A 112 5.50 15.93 8.47
C LYS A 112 5.12 15.33 9.82
N ASP A 113 4.55 14.13 9.84
CA ASP A 113 4.08 13.48 11.06
C ASP A 113 5.17 12.60 11.71
N PHE A 114 6.18 12.18 10.93
CA PHE A 114 7.30 11.35 11.34
C PHE A 114 8.64 11.99 10.90
N PRO A 115 9.20 12.95 11.66
CA PRO A 115 10.36 13.74 11.26
C PRO A 115 11.64 12.95 11.01
N ASP A 116 11.78 11.73 11.54
CA ASP A 116 12.93 10.84 11.31
C ASP A 116 12.79 9.99 10.03
N PHE A 117 11.67 10.11 9.30
CA PHE A 117 11.49 9.43 8.03
C PHE A 117 12.50 9.92 6.99
N HIS A 118 13.09 8.99 6.24
CA HIS A 118 13.95 9.31 5.10
C HIS A 118 13.34 8.69 3.85
N SER A 119 13.09 9.52 2.84
CA SER A 119 12.54 9.09 1.56
C SER A 119 13.43 8.01 0.91
N PRO A 120 12.92 6.78 0.70
CA PRO A 120 13.68 5.73 0.03
C PRO A 120 13.95 6.09 -1.43
N LYS A 121 15.06 5.59 -1.98
CA LYS A 121 15.26 5.61 -3.43
C LYS A 121 14.23 4.70 -4.09
N VAL A 122 13.68 5.14 -5.21
CA VAL A 122 12.70 4.37 -5.97
C VAL A 122 13.38 3.82 -7.21
N VAL A 123 13.25 2.52 -7.42
CA VAL A 123 13.75 1.80 -8.59
C VAL A 123 12.56 1.18 -9.27
N THR A 124 12.53 1.29 -10.59
CA THR A 124 11.57 0.56 -11.42
C THR A 124 12.29 -0.53 -12.19
N VAL A 125 11.70 -1.72 -12.26
CA VAL A 125 12.23 -2.88 -13.00
C VAL A 125 11.16 -3.44 -13.92
N MET A 126 11.59 -4.08 -15.01
CA MET A 126 10.75 -4.88 -15.88
C MET A 126 11.53 -6.17 -16.12
N THR A 127 10.97 -7.32 -15.76
CA THR A 127 11.70 -8.60 -15.84
C THR A 127 10.90 -9.71 -16.49
N GLY A 128 9.64 -9.48 -16.86
CA GLY A 128 8.74 -10.54 -17.27
C GLY A 128 8.35 -11.43 -16.09
N PHE A 129 7.99 -10.81 -14.96
CA PHE A 129 7.50 -11.49 -13.75
C PHE A 129 8.51 -12.44 -13.09
N LEU A 130 9.81 -12.12 -13.16
CA LEU A 130 10.87 -12.95 -12.59
C LEU A 130 10.97 -12.80 -11.06
N GLY A 131 10.91 -11.56 -10.58
CA GLY A 131 11.03 -11.22 -9.16
C GLY A 131 9.69 -10.85 -8.53
N PRO A 132 9.70 -10.33 -7.29
CA PRO A 132 8.47 -9.83 -6.65
C PRO A 132 7.86 -8.65 -7.41
N ASP A 133 6.58 -8.38 -7.16
CA ASP A 133 5.88 -7.20 -7.68
C ASP A 133 6.39 -5.90 -7.02
N LEU A 134 6.65 -5.95 -5.71
CA LEU A 134 7.12 -4.83 -4.93
C LEU A 134 8.11 -5.27 -3.84
N VAL A 135 9.21 -4.52 -3.69
CA VAL A 135 10.12 -4.61 -2.54
C VAL A 135 10.13 -3.24 -1.87
N VAL A 136 9.83 -3.17 -0.58
CA VAL A 136 9.85 -1.92 0.20
C VAL A 136 10.79 -2.10 1.39
N THR A 137 11.79 -1.23 1.49
CA THR A 137 12.71 -1.16 2.62
C THR A 137 12.88 0.30 3.04
N ASP A 138 13.58 0.52 4.16
CA ASP A 138 13.89 1.85 4.68
C ASP A 138 14.67 2.76 3.72
N SER A 139 15.38 2.20 2.73
CA SER A 139 16.27 2.96 1.85
C SER A 139 16.04 2.73 0.35
N LEU A 140 15.35 1.64 0.00
CA LEU A 140 15.11 1.25 -1.39
C LEU A 140 13.69 0.69 -1.54
N ILE A 141 12.99 1.19 -2.55
CA ILE A 141 11.76 0.63 -3.09
C ILE A 141 12.06 0.13 -4.50
N VAL A 142 11.69 -1.11 -4.81
CA VAL A 142 11.80 -1.69 -6.15
C VAL A 142 10.41 -2.06 -6.64
N ILE A 143 10.00 -1.50 -7.79
CA ILE A 143 8.67 -1.67 -8.38
C ILE A 143 8.80 -2.49 -9.67
N GLY A 144 8.24 -3.69 -9.68
CA GLY A 144 8.09 -4.51 -10.89
C GLY A 144 6.97 -3.97 -11.77
N LEU A 145 7.30 -3.09 -12.72
CA LEU A 145 6.31 -2.39 -13.55
C LEU A 145 5.48 -3.32 -14.43
N ASP A 146 6.06 -4.45 -14.83
CA ASP A 146 5.38 -5.51 -15.59
C ASP A 146 4.14 -6.02 -14.85
N TYR A 147 4.17 -6.11 -13.51
CA TYR A 147 3.01 -6.48 -12.71
C TYR A 147 1.88 -5.46 -12.81
N PHE A 148 2.18 -4.17 -12.89
CA PHE A 148 1.19 -3.10 -12.76
C PHE A 148 0.75 -2.49 -14.10
N ALA A 149 0.96 -3.19 -15.22
CA ALA A 149 0.52 -2.78 -16.56
C ALA A 149 -1.02 -2.73 -16.74
N GLY A 150 -1.78 -3.11 -15.71
CA GLY A 150 -3.23 -2.97 -15.66
C GLY A 150 -4.01 -4.18 -16.19
N PRO A 151 -5.34 -4.17 -16.04
CA PRO A 151 -6.20 -5.29 -16.43
C PRO A 151 -6.32 -5.49 -17.94
N LYS A 152 -5.97 -4.47 -18.74
CA LYS A 152 -5.99 -4.51 -20.20
C LYS A 152 -4.64 -4.96 -20.80
N ALA A 153 -3.64 -5.23 -19.97
CA ALA A 153 -2.34 -5.69 -20.43
C ALA A 153 -2.46 -7.02 -21.17
N LYS A 154 -1.71 -7.17 -22.28
CA LYS A 154 -1.72 -8.39 -23.09
C LYS A 154 -1.10 -9.55 -22.32
N TYR A 155 -0.02 -9.26 -21.59
CA TYR A 155 0.68 -10.21 -20.75
C TYR A 155 0.41 -9.87 -19.29
N ARG A 156 0.03 -10.87 -18.50
CA ARG A 156 -0.22 -10.76 -17.07
C ARG A 156 0.38 -11.97 -16.35
N PRO A 157 0.76 -11.86 -15.07
CA PRO A 157 1.18 -12.99 -14.27
C PRO A 157 0.13 -14.12 -14.33
N GLN A 158 0.58 -15.36 -14.43
CA GLN A 158 -0.26 -16.55 -14.51
C GLN A 158 0.14 -17.50 -13.38
N GLY A 159 -0.82 -18.29 -12.89
CA GLY A 159 -0.58 -19.29 -11.85
C GLY A 159 -1.59 -19.20 -10.70
N PRO A 160 -1.66 -20.23 -9.84
CA PRO A 160 -2.53 -20.26 -8.68
C PRO A 160 -2.26 -19.11 -7.68
N GLU A 161 -1.04 -18.57 -7.66
CA GLU A 161 -0.63 -17.44 -6.84
C GLU A 161 -1.15 -16.08 -7.36
N TYR A 162 -1.64 -16.02 -8.60
CA TYR A 162 -2.19 -14.82 -9.23
C TYR A 162 -3.68 -14.98 -9.60
N PRO A 163 -4.57 -15.26 -8.63
CA PRO A 163 -5.99 -15.36 -8.91
C PRO A 163 -6.57 -13.99 -9.27
N GLN A 164 -7.71 -13.97 -9.97
CA GLN A 164 -8.31 -12.74 -10.52
C GLN A 164 -8.58 -11.65 -9.47
N TYR A 165 -8.92 -12.02 -8.23
CA TYR A 165 -9.14 -11.05 -7.16
C TYR A 165 -7.86 -10.33 -6.71
N ILE A 166 -6.68 -10.96 -6.85
CA ILE A 166 -5.37 -10.32 -6.66
C ILE A 166 -5.01 -9.49 -7.90
N LEU A 167 -5.11 -10.10 -9.10
CA LEU A 167 -4.76 -9.45 -10.36
C LEU A 167 -5.56 -8.17 -10.62
N ARG A 168 -6.75 -8.00 -10.05
CA ARG A 168 -7.47 -6.72 -10.16
C ARG A 168 -6.65 -5.52 -9.66
N ARG A 169 -5.81 -5.73 -8.64
CA ARG A 169 -4.97 -4.68 -8.03
C ARG A 169 -3.65 -4.45 -8.76
N TYR A 170 -3.39 -5.22 -9.80
CA TYR A 170 -2.18 -5.11 -10.63
C TYR A 170 -2.39 -4.06 -11.73
N ALA A 171 -2.52 -2.81 -11.28
CA ALA A 171 -2.69 -1.58 -12.05
C ALA A 171 -1.97 -0.42 -11.35
N LYS A 172 -1.58 0.61 -12.11
CA LYS A 172 -0.71 1.71 -11.63
C LYS A 172 -1.26 2.45 -10.41
N GLU A 173 -2.58 2.58 -10.30
CA GLU A 173 -3.27 3.30 -9.22
C GLU A 173 -3.08 2.64 -7.85
N TYR A 174 -2.69 1.36 -7.81
CA TYR A 174 -2.45 0.61 -6.57
C TYR A 174 -1.00 0.67 -6.08
N ILE A 175 -0.06 1.17 -6.89
CA ILE A 175 1.37 1.15 -6.55
C ILE A 175 1.65 2.00 -5.31
N VAL A 176 1.24 3.27 -5.32
CA VAL A 176 1.55 4.20 -4.22
C VAL A 176 0.81 3.79 -2.93
N PRO A 177 -0.48 3.42 -2.96
CA PRO A 177 -1.14 2.87 -1.77
C PRO A 177 -0.44 1.64 -1.19
N ALA A 178 0.00 0.69 -2.02
CA ALA A 178 0.72 -0.50 -1.56
C ALA A 178 2.07 -0.14 -0.91
N ILE A 179 2.83 0.79 -1.50
CA ILE A 179 4.09 1.28 -0.94
C ILE A 179 3.87 1.94 0.42
N VAL A 180 2.90 2.84 0.52
CA VAL A 180 2.63 3.58 1.77
C VAL A 180 2.12 2.64 2.86
N PHE A 181 1.27 1.66 2.51
CA PHE A 181 0.84 0.63 3.45
C PHE A 181 2.02 -0.20 3.97
N ALA A 182 2.95 -0.60 3.10
CA ALA A 182 4.15 -1.31 3.52
C ALA A 182 5.06 -0.45 4.42
N ILE A 183 5.22 0.85 4.12
CA ILE A 183 5.98 1.79 4.97
C ILE A 183 5.34 1.92 6.36
N SER A 184 4.02 1.83 6.48
CA SER A 184 3.31 1.97 7.75
C SER A 184 3.80 1.00 8.83
N ASP A 185 4.28 -0.19 8.44
CA ASP A 185 4.77 -1.24 9.35
C ASP A 185 5.88 -0.72 10.27
N LYS A 186 6.79 0.10 9.73
CA LYS A 186 7.90 0.72 10.48
C LYS A 186 7.42 1.53 11.69
N PHE A 187 6.25 2.16 11.56
CA PHE A 187 5.68 3.05 12.58
C PHE A 187 4.65 2.35 13.47
N ASN A 188 4.20 1.16 13.07
CA ASN A 188 3.07 0.47 13.68
C ASN A 188 3.50 -0.29 14.94
N ALA A 189 3.43 0.37 16.09
CA ALA A 189 3.75 -0.27 17.36
C ALA A 189 2.70 -1.33 17.72
N THR A 190 3.15 -2.54 18.04
CA THR A 190 2.27 -3.66 18.43
C THR A 190 2.75 -4.30 19.72
N ASN A 191 1.82 -4.74 20.57
CA ASN A 191 2.16 -5.61 21.68
C ASN A 191 2.36 -7.06 21.20
N ARG A 192 3.61 -7.52 21.11
CA ARG A 192 3.95 -8.86 20.62
C ARG A 192 3.42 -10.01 21.50
N THR A 193 3.06 -9.75 22.76
CA THR A 193 2.48 -10.80 23.62
C THR A 193 0.97 -10.98 23.40
N ASP A 194 0.30 -10.00 22.78
CA ASP A 194 -1.09 -10.11 22.39
C ASP A 194 -1.19 -10.88 21.06
N GLN A 195 -1.75 -12.07 21.12
CA GLN A 195 -1.90 -12.97 19.98
C GLN A 195 -3.35 -13.04 19.47
N THR A 196 -4.23 -12.16 19.97
CA THR A 196 -5.65 -12.15 19.61
C THR A 196 -5.88 -11.72 18.17
N MET A 197 -7.00 -12.12 17.59
CA MET A 197 -7.43 -11.64 16.27
C MET A 197 -7.66 -10.13 16.30
N LEU A 198 -8.16 -9.58 17.41
CA LEU A 198 -8.32 -8.12 17.56
C LEU A 198 -7.00 -7.38 17.37
N ALA A 199 -5.91 -7.86 17.97
CA ALA A 199 -4.59 -7.25 17.80
C ALA A 199 -4.16 -7.23 16.33
N ASP A 200 -4.34 -8.34 15.60
CA ASP A 200 -4.05 -8.39 14.16
C ASP A 200 -4.97 -7.44 13.36
N MET A 201 -6.26 -7.41 13.68
CA MET A 201 -7.22 -6.52 13.02
C MET A 201 -6.84 -5.05 13.21
N VAL A 202 -6.50 -4.65 14.43
CA VAL A 202 -6.05 -3.28 14.75
C VAL A 202 -4.72 -2.97 14.06
N TYR A 203 -3.79 -3.92 13.96
CA TYR A 203 -2.56 -3.73 13.19
C TYR A 203 -2.85 -3.37 11.73
N TYR A 204 -3.69 -4.15 11.03
CA TYR A 204 -4.09 -3.83 9.66
C TYR A 204 -4.87 -2.52 9.58
N GLY A 205 -5.79 -2.27 10.52
CA GLY A 205 -6.58 -1.05 10.58
C GLY A 205 -5.71 0.21 10.70
N LYS A 206 -4.69 0.18 11.56
CA LYS A 206 -3.70 1.26 11.68
C LYS A 206 -2.94 1.49 10.39
N GLY A 207 -2.51 0.41 9.71
CA GLY A 207 -1.87 0.51 8.40
C GLY A 207 -2.76 1.17 7.34
N TYR A 208 -4.05 0.85 7.29
CA TYR A 208 -4.99 1.48 6.35
C TYR A 208 -5.28 2.94 6.67
N ILE A 209 -5.46 3.30 7.95
CA ILE A 209 -5.65 4.70 8.36
C ILE A 209 -4.39 5.52 8.08
N PHE A 210 -3.21 5.01 8.42
CA PHE A 210 -1.94 5.62 8.03
C PHE A 210 -1.89 5.85 6.52
N THR A 211 -2.19 4.81 5.72
CA THR A 211 -2.14 4.90 4.27
C THR A 211 -3.07 5.98 3.74
N LYS A 212 -4.32 6.00 4.20
CA LYS A 212 -5.31 7.00 3.80
C LYS A 212 -4.87 8.43 4.19
N THR A 213 -4.29 8.61 5.37
CA THR A 213 -3.82 9.92 5.85
C THR A 213 -2.61 10.44 5.07
N MET A 214 -1.72 9.54 4.62
CA MET A 214 -0.48 9.93 3.94
C MET A 214 -0.65 10.12 2.44
N LEU A 215 -1.62 9.45 1.81
CA LEU A 215 -1.83 9.56 0.37
C LEU A 215 -2.39 10.93 -0.02
N PRO A 216 -1.99 11.46 -1.19
CA PRO A 216 -2.50 12.75 -1.67
C PRO A 216 -3.95 12.66 -2.13
N ASP A 217 -4.66 13.78 -2.04
CA ASP A 217 -5.94 13.95 -2.71
C ASP A 217 -5.75 13.92 -4.23
N VAL A 218 -6.63 13.22 -4.94
CA VAL A 218 -6.61 13.11 -6.39
C VAL A 218 -7.73 13.99 -6.96
N GLY A 219 -7.35 15.10 -7.59
CA GLY A 219 -8.32 16.04 -8.17
C GLY A 219 -9.16 16.80 -7.13
N GLY A 220 -8.66 16.93 -5.90
CA GLY A 220 -9.38 17.57 -4.79
C GLY A 220 -10.26 16.63 -3.98
N GLU A 221 -10.30 15.35 -4.35
CA GLU A 221 -11.02 14.30 -3.62
C GLU A 221 -10.04 13.38 -2.88
N PRO A 222 -10.37 12.90 -1.67
CA PRO A 222 -9.58 11.89 -0.99
C PRO A 222 -9.40 10.64 -1.85
N ILE A 223 -8.26 9.97 -1.68
CA ILE A 223 -8.04 8.66 -2.32
C ILE A 223 -9.20 7.71 -2.01
N ALA A 224 -9.70 7.03 -3.05
CA ALA A 224 -10.81 6.11 -2.91
C ALA A 224 -10.45 4.95 -1.95
N ASP A 225 -11.38 4.59 -1.06
CA ASP A 225 -11.20 3.49 -0.12
C ASP A 225 -10.92 2.15 -0.84
N SER A 226 -11.40 1.97 -2.08
CA SER A 226 -11.13 0.78 -2.89
C SER A 226 -9.66 0.63 -3.27
N LEU A 227 -8.91 1.73 -3.38
CA LEU A 227 -7.47 1.72 -3.63
C LEU A 227 -6.67 1.43 -2.36
N VAL A 228 -7.16 1.87 -1.20
CA VAL A 228 -6.50 1.66 0.10
C VAL A 228 -6.75 0.24 0.64
N ILE A 229 -8.00 -0.20 0.62
CA ILE A 229 -8.40 -1.51 1.17
C ILE A 229 -8.18 -2.64 0.15
N GLY A 230 -8.23 -2.31 -1.15
CA GLY A 230 -8.05 -3.29 -2.23
C GLY A 230 -9.33 -4.06 -2.61
N TYR A 231 -10.46 -3.73 -2.01
CA TYR A 231 -11.78 -4.19 -2.42
C TYR A 231 -12.24 -3.45 -3.68
N SER A 232 -13.05 -4.08 -4.53
CA SER A 232 -13.77 -3.33 -5.56
C SER A 232 -14.82 -2.43 -4.93
N ASP A 233 -15.25 -1.38 -5.63
CA ASP A 233 -16.32 -0.50 -5.13
C ASP A 233 -17.58 -1.30 -4.78
N LYS A 234 -17.93 -2.30 -5.61
CA LYS A 234 -19.03 -3.23 -5.33
C LYS A 234 -18.81 -3.98 -4.01
N GLN A 235 -17.62 -4.54 -3.78
CA GLN A 235 -17.31 -5.26 -2.54
C GLN A 235 -17.41 -4.33 -1.33
N LEU A 236 -16.91 -3.09 -1.43
CA LEU A 236 -17.05 -2.10 -0.35
C LEU A 236 -18.51 -1.79 -0.06
N THR A 237 -19.30 -1.42 -1.07
CA THR A 237 -20.73 -1.11 -0.89
C THR A 237 -21.48 -2.28 -0.27
N GLN A 238 -21.27 -3.50 -0.76
CA GLN A 238 -21.93 -4.69 -0.21
C GLN A 238 -21.50 -4.97 1.23
N THR A 239 -20.22 -4.81 1.55
CA THR A 239 -19.70 -5.03 2.91
C THR A 239 -20.23 -3.98 3.88
N PHE A 240 -20.31 -2.71 3.45
CA PHE A 240 -20.93 -1.64 4.25
C PHE A 240 -22.41 -1.91 4.55
N ASN A 241 -23.16 -2.36 3.54
CA ASN A 241 -24.58 -2.66 3.70
C ASN A 241 -24.85 -3.88 4.59
N ALA A 242 -23.88 -4.80 4.71
CA ALA A 242 -23.99 -6.04 5.50
C ALA A 242 -23.11 -6.02 6.76
N GLN A 243 -22.63 -4.85 7.19
CA GLN A 243 -21.63 -4.78 8.24
C GLN A 243 -22.12 -5.24 9.61
N ASP A 244 -23.42 -5.11 9.88
CA ASP A 244 -24.09 -5.58 11.08
C ASP A 244 -24.07 -7.11 11.14
N ILE A 245 -24.27 -7.77 10.01
CA ILE A 245 -24.15 -9.23 9.86
C ILE A 245 -22.70 -9.66 10.09
N VAL A 246 -21.75 -8.98 9.45
CA VAL A 246 -20.31 -9.26 9.64
C VAL A 246 -19.92 -9.08 11.11
N TRP A 247 -20.35 -7.99 11.74
CA TRP A 247 -20.06 -7.72 13.13
C TRP A 247 -20.69 -8.74 14.08
N GLY A 248 -21.98 -9.05 13.89
CA GLY A 248 -22.69 -10.09 14.63
C GLY A 248 -21.95 -11.43 14.58
N HIS A 249 -21.49 -11.83 13.39
CA HIS A 249 -20.68 -13.05 13.23
C HIS A 249 -19.40 -13.02 14.08
N PHE A 250 -18.69 -11.90 14.13
CA PHE A 250 -17.47 -11.77 14.93
C PHE A 250 -17.75 -11.88 16.43
N ILE A 251 -18.87 -11.34 16.91
CA ILE A 251 -19.28 -11.40 18.31
C ILE A 251 -19.77 -12.79 18.69
N ASP A 252 -20.70 -13.35 17.92
CA ASP A 252 -21.32 -14.66 18.19
C ASP A 252 -20.28 -15.79 18.25
N ASN A 253 -19.25 -15.69 17.41
CA ASN A 253 -18.15 -16.66 17.36
C ASN A 253 -16.94 -16.26 18.22
N GLN A 254 -17.05 -15.20 19.03
CA GLN A 254 -16.01 -14.70 19.92
C GLN A 254 -14.65 -14.47 19.22
N LEU A 255 -14.68 -14.06 17.95
CA LEU A 255 -13.50 -14.04 17.08
C LEU A 255 -12.45 -13.03 17.54
N LEU A 256 -12.86 -11.90 18.14
CA LEU A 256 -11.96 -10.85 18.61
C LEU A 256 -10.88 -11.38 19.57
N TYR A 257 -11.23 -12.38 20.39
CA TYR A 257 -10.33 -12.97 21.39
C TYR A 257 -9.66 -14.26 20.92
N GLN A 258 -9.92 -14.70 19.68
CA GLN A 258 -9.34 -15.92 19.14
C GLN A 258 -7.83 -15.78 18.95
N THR A 259 -7.07 -16.78 19.38
CA THR A 259 -5.60 -16.82 19.25
C THR A 259 -5.10 -17.92 18.31
N ASN A 260 -5.96 -18.89 17.94
CA ASN A 260 -5.58 -19.98 17.03
C ASN A 260 -5.23 -19.45 15.63
N PRO A 261 -3.98 -19.62 15.15
CA PRO A 261 -3.54 -19.07 13.87
C PRO A 261 -4.36 -19.56 12.67
N ALA A 262 -4.77 -20.83 12.65
CA ALA A 262 -5.54 -21.39 11.54
C ALA A 262 -6.96 -20.82 11.46
N ILE A 263 -7.54 -20.41 12.60
CA ILE A 263 -8.82 -19.70 12.62
C ILE A 263 -8.60 -18.26 12.17
N LYS A 264 -7.60 -17.57 12.72
CA LYS A 264 -7.27 -16.18 12.35
C LYS A 264 -7.06 -16.00 10.84
N GLN A 265 -6.29 -16.90 10.22
CA GLN A 265 -6.00 -16.87 8.80
C GLN A 265 -7.25 -16.92 7.90
N ARG A 266 -8.34 -17.59 8.32
CA ARG A 266 -9.57 -17.67 7.53
C ARG A 266 -10.25 -16.30 7.34
N TYR A 267 -10.06 -15.39 8.30
CA TYR A 267 -10.65 -14.04 8.30
C TYR A 267 -9.64 -12.95 7.90
N LEU A 268 -8.35 -13.17 8.11
CA LEU A 268 -7.30 -12.18 7.89
C LEU A 268 -6.53 -12.36 6.58
N ASN A 269 -6.49 -13.56 5.98
CA ASN A 269 -5.72 -13.76 4.76
C ASN A 269 -6.51 -13.37 3.51
N GLU A 270 -5.76 -12.98 2.48
CA GLU A 270 -6.26 -12.80 1.13
C GLU A 270 -6.85 -14.11 0.60
N ARG A 271 -8.09 -14.05 0.14
CA ARG A 271 -8.87 -15.18 -0.39
C ARG A 271 -10.01 -14.61 -1.24
N PRO A 272 -10.65 -15.40 -2.12
CA PRO A 272 -11.73 -14.87 -2.95
C PRO A 272 -12.94 -14.39 -2.13
N PHE A 273 -13.26 -15.09 -1.04
CA PHE A 273 -14.34 -14.75 -0.10
C PHE A 273 -14.11 -15.41 1.27
N THR A 274 -14.74 -14.88 2.32
CA THR A 274 -14.76 -15.46 3.67
C THR A 274 -15.90 -16.47 3.78
N ALA A 275 -15.58 -17.74 3.51
CA ALA A 275 -16.56 -18.84 3.45
C ALA A 275 -17.36 -19.03 4.76
N GLU A 276 -16.75 -18.69 5.89
CA GLU A 276 -17.34 -18.79 7.23
C GLU A 276 -18.53 -17.84 7.43
N ILE A 277 -18.61 -16.75 6.65
CA ILE A 277 -19.72 -15.79 6.66
C ILE A 277 -20.62 -16.02 5.45
N GLY A 278 -20.04 -16.15 4.26
CA GLY A 278 -20.79 -16.42 3.03
C GLY A 278 -20.01 -16.05 1.77
N PRO A 279 -20.47 -16.51 0.59
CA PRO A 279 -19.78 -16.30 -0.68
C PRO A 279 -19.71 -14.82 -1.12
N ASP A 280 -20.62 -13.98 -0.63
CA ASP A 280 -20.63 -12.54 -0.91
C ASP A 280 -19.73 -11.73 0.04
N CYS A 281 -19.23 -12.34 1.13
CA CYS A 281 -18.32 -11.67 2.05
C CYS A 281 -16.89 -11.73 1.50
N PRO A 282 -16.23 -10.60 1.21
CA PRO A 282 -14.89 -10.61 0.64
C PRO A 282 -13.88 -11.28 1.58
N GLY A 283 -12.79 -11.79 1.00
CA GLY A 283 -11.66 -12.27 1.79
C GLY A 283 -11.00 -11.16 2.61
N ALA A 284 -10.15 -11.53 3.56
CA ALA A 284 -9.52 -10.59 4.49
C ALA A 284 -10.51 -9.69 5.26
N ILE A 285 -11.75 -10.13 5.47
CA ILE A 285 -12.81 -9.35 6.12
C ILE A 285 -12.41 -8.83 7.51
N GLY A 286 -11.60 -9.58 8.25
CA GLY A 286 -11.09 -9.13 9.55
C GLY A 286 -10.24 -7.86 9.43
N ARG A 287 -9.50 -7.68 8.33
CA ARG A 287 -8.75 -6.46 8.06
C ARG A 287 -9.69 -5.27 7.82
N TRP A 288 -10.79 -5.50 7.10
CA TRP A 288 -11.82 -4.47 6.88
C TRP A 288 -12.50 -4.07 8.20
N VAL A 289 -12.86 -5.03 9.06
CA VAL A 289 -13.40 -4.71 10.39
C VAL A 289 -12.37 -3.96 11.24
N GLY A 290 -11.10 -4.34 11.17
CA GLY A 290 -10.00 -3.62 11.80
C GLY A 290 -9.88 -2.17 11.33
N TRP A 291 -10.01 -1.92 10.03
CA TRP A 291 -10.08 -0.57 9.47
C TRP A 291 -11.24 0.24 10.02
N ARG A 292 -12.42 -0.36 10.18
CA ARG A 292 -13.60 0.30 10.76
C ARG A 292 -13.40 0.66 12.23
N ILE A 293 -12.83 -0.25 13.02
CA ILE A 293 -12.51 -0.01 14.44
C ILE A 293 -11.52 1.15 14.57
N VAL A 294 -10.41 1.09 13.85
CA VAL A 294 -9.33 2.08 13.97
C VAL A 294 -9.74 3.42 13.36
N GLY A 295 -10.48 3.41 12.24
CA GLY A 295 -11.02 4.63 11.63
C GLY A 295 -11.96 5.36 12.58
N ARG A 296 -12.88 4.64 13.22
CA ARG A 296 -13.78 5.26 14.20
C ARG A 296 -13.05 5.80 15.42
N TYR A 297 -12.05 5.07 15.93
CA TYR A 297 -11.18 5.59 16.98
C TYR A 297 -10.50 6.90 16.56
N HIS A 298 -9.90 6.94 15.37
CA HIS A 298 -9.24 8.11 14.83
C HIS A 298 -10.19 9.31 14.66
N ASP A 299 -11.39 9.08 14.13
CA ASP A 299 -12.36 10.14 13.83
C ASP A 299 -13.01 10.72 15.10
N GLU A 300 -13.26 9.90 16.13
CA GLU A 300 -13.84 10.35 17.40
C GLU A 300 -12.81 11.02 18.33
N HIS A 301 -11.50 10.84 18.09
CA HIS A 301 -10.42 11.36 18.92
C HIS A 301 -9.55 12.37 18.16
N THR A 302 -10.15 13.47 17.70
CA THR A 302 -9.48 14.50 16.86
C THR A 302 -8.23 15.16 17.48
N GLY A 303 -7.98 14.99 18.77
CA GLY A 303 -6.76 15.42 19.45
C GLY A 303 -5.59 14.41 19.38
N VAL A 304 -5.83 13.19 18.91
CA VAL A 304 -4.82 12.14 18.75
C VAL A 304 -4.22 12.25 17.35
N SER A 305 -2.92 12.52 17.28
CA SER A 305 -2.24 12.56 15.98
C SER A 305 -2.11 11.16 15.38
N ILE A 306 -1.88 11.07 14.06
CA ILE A 306 -1.58 9.78 13.42
C ILE A 306 -0.33 9.12 14.02
N ALA A 307 0.67 9.90 14.44
CA ALA A 307 1.85 9.38 15.13
C ALA A 307 1.50 8.79 16.50
N ASP A 308 0.58 9.39 17.26
CA ASP A 308 0.10 8.84 18.52
C ASP A 308 -0.69 7.55 18.32
N LEU A 309 -1.58 7.51 17.31
CA LEU A 309 -2.30 6.30 16.94
C LEU A 309 -1.34 5.15 16.59
N MET A 310 -0.34 5.42 15.75
CA MET A 310 0.62 4.40 15.30
C MET A 310 1.48 3.89 16.47
N ARG A 311 1.83 4.76 17.43
CA ARG A 311 2.58 4.40 18.65
C ARG A 311 1.74 3.66 19.70
N ASN A 312 0.40 3.71 19.62
CA ASN A 312 -0.45 2.99 20.55
C ASN A 312 -0.43 1.48 20.24
N ALA A 313 0.20 0.72 21.13
CA ALA A 313 0.33 -0.73 21.04
C ALA A 313 -0.83 -1.49 21.73
N ASP A 314 -1.74 -0.79 22.41
CA ASP A 314 -2.88 -1.38 23.11
C ASP A 314 -4.10 -1.49 22.18
N ALA A 315 -4.20 -2.63 21.49
CA ALA A 315 -5.32 -2.91 20.59
C ALA A 315 -6.67 -2.94 21.31
N ARG A 316 -6.69 -3.35 22.59
CA ARG A 316 -7.90 -3.38 23.39
C ARG A 316 -8.38 -1.98 23.72
N GLN A 317 -7.48 -1.09 24.12
CA GLN A 317 -7.80 0.32 24.34
C GLN A 317 -8.38 0.97 23.08
N ILE A 318 -7.72 0.80 21.92
CA ILE A 318 -8.20 1.35 20.64
C ILE A 318 -9.61 0.85 20.35
N PHE A 319 -9.87 -0.46 20.52
CA PHE A 319 -11.18 -1.04 20.31
C PHE A 319 -12.24 -0.48 21.26
N GLU A 320 -11.99 -0.51 22.58
CA GLU A 320 -12.94 -0.04 23.59
C GLU A 320 -13.27 1.44 23.40
N GLN A 321 -12.26 2.28 23.10
CA GLN A 321 -12.43 3.70 22.88
C GLN A 321 -13.05 4.03 21.52
N SER A 322 -12.91 3.18 20.50
CA SER A 322 -13.62 3.36 19.21
C SER A 322 -15.15 3.29 19.34
N GLY A 323 -15.65 2.67 20.42
CA GLY A 323 -17.06 2.39 20.61
C GLY A 323 -17.70 1.56 19.49
N TYR A 324 -16.93 0.92 18.61
CA TYR A 324 -17.42 0.20 17.43
C TYR A 324 -18.27 -1.02 17.84
N LYS A 325 -19.50 -1.07 17.33
CA LYS A 325 -20.45 -2.19 17.53
C LYS A 325 -21.14 -2.59 16.22
N GLY A 326 -20.44 -2.43 15.09
CA GLY A 326 -20.99 -2.76 13.76
C GLY A 326 -21.89 -1.69 13.14
N GLN A 327 -21.72 -0.42 13.53
CA GLN A 327 -22.46 0.70 12.93
C GLN A 327 -21.71 1.32 11.74
N PRO A 328 -22.45 1.88 10.75
CA PRO A 328 -21.94 2.53 9.56
C PRO A 328 -21.13 3.80 9.81
#